data_AF-A0A165BW17-F1
#
_entry.id   AF-A0A165BW17-F1
#
_cell.length_a   1.000
_cell.length_b   1.000
_cell.length_c   1.000
_cell.angle_alpha   90.00
_cell.angle_beta   90.00
_cell.angle_gamma   90.00
#
_symmetry.space_group_name_H-M   'P 1'
#
loop_
_entity.id
_entity.type
_entity.pdbx_description
1 polymer ?
#
loop_
_entity_poly.entity_id
_entity_poly.type
_entity_poly.pdbx_seq_one_letter_code
_entity_poly.pdbx_strand_id
1 'polypeptide(L)'
;MEEHSAPPRPPPMKKLTRSSPPPKRKRRGSISRPPHRHRPPVWPQRPRPRRSASAAADAEVRDQFAREMELRLVEVARVQAVGVKAVFVPSEGIGVQMGANMAAGMAARMARQRIDELDEALRESKVALENARAENEGLRSEIAERFESFNPIASGDEKINAVIRRTPIAGPAETEPGIRELTELLEKSKTDTAELREQLAESKAERDSAHAEVAALQSLVDERTAELENLRKKVNREILVNGIECGKASSSKHDISTARDEITGLKHIVQELQMENSSHAQRNNALEQENNFLLSETEQLRQELKTLEENVEQSFMREEESLSYAADGADSADDIVKMQKKHETELEQLRKKLVEAERTSTRTIHDLNKEISELETLIESKSTAKYEDLESEIEKLKDKLACSQKKMSRSSVSTPTSATPSVAASPSSTSTANLETVCEICECPGHNIFTCDLLKDEGAPLGMDGGLMMVGLDGV
;
A
#
# COMPACT_ATOMS: atom_id res chain seq x y z
N MET A 1 -4.91 1.60 -52.95
CA MET A 1 -3.44 1.60 -53.02
C MET A 1 -2.96 2.44 -51.85
N GLU A 2 -2.86 1.83 -50.68
CA GLU A 2 -2.33 2.49 -49.49
C GLU A 2 -1.03 1.76 -49.13
N GLU A 3 0.07 2.50 -49.25
CA GLU A 3 1.41 2.03 -48.90
C GLU A 3 1.57 2.03 -47.37
N HIS A 4 1.74 0.85 -46.79
CA HIS A 4 2.18 0.70 -45.41
C HIS A 4 3.66 1.08 -45.29
N SER A 5 3.92 2.25 -44.72
CA SER A 5 5.26 2.73 -44.39
C SER A 5 5.78 2.03 -43.12
N ALA A 6 6.86 1.26 -43.27
CA ALA A 6 7.49 0.53 -42.17
C ALA A 6 8.38 1.46 -41.32
N PRO A 7 8.46 1.25 -39.99
CA PRO A 7 9.26 2.10 -39.11
C PRO A 7 10.78 1.86 -39.26
N PRO A 8 11.61 2.89 -38.99
CA PRO A 8 13.06 2.85 -39.23
C PRO A 8 13.80 1.99 -38.20
N ARG A 9 14.83 1.29 -38.68
CA ARG A 9 15.72 0.48 -37.83
C ARG A 9 16.64 1.35 -36.96
N PRO A 10 16.91 0.94 -35.70
CA PRO A 10 17.85 1.65 -34.83
C PRO A 10 19.31 1.45 -35.26
N PRO A 11 20.20 2.42 -34.97
CA PRO A 11 21.61 2.38 -35.37
C PRO A 11 22.45 1.42 -34.49
N PRO A 12 23.58 0.91 -35.02
CA PRO A 12 24.41 -0.06 -34.30
C PRO A 12 25.25 0.63 -33.22
N MET A 13 25.21 0.06 -32.01
CA MET A 13 26.03 0.51 -30.88
C MET A 13 27.52 0.19 -31.10
N LYS A 14 28.35 1.22 -30.97
CA LYS A 14 29.81 1.13 -31.02
C LYS A 14 30.35 0.48 -29.75
N LYS A 15 31.09 -0.62 -29.91
CA LYS A 15 31.82 -1.31 -28.84
C LYS A 15 32.96 -0.42 -28.32
N LEU A 16 32.87 0.02 -27.07
CA LEU A 16 33.96 0.69 -26.36
C LEU A 16 34.97 -0.36 -25.84
N THR A 17 36.20 -0.24 -26.33
CA THR A 17 37.34 -1.10 -25.97
C THR A 17 38.03 -0.60 -24.70
N ARG A 18 38.23 -1.54 -23.76
CA ARG A 18 39.24 -1.65 -22.69
C ARG A 18 40.23 -0.47 -22.49
N SER A 19 40.28 0.05 -21.26
CA SER A 19 41.37 0.87 -20.72
C SER A 19 42.09 0.20 -19.54
N SER A 20 43.37 -0.07 -19.79
CA SER A 20 44.60 -0.17 -18.96
C SER A 20 44.58 -0.32 -17.42
N PRO A 21 45.54 -1.08 -16.84
CA PRO A 21 45.74 -1.20 -15.39
C PRO A 21 46.65 -0.10 -14.79
N PRO A 22 46.57 0.16 -13.47
CA PRO A 22 47.33 1.23 -12.81
C PRO A 22 48.77 0.83 -12.41
N PRO A 23 49.67 1.80 -12.16
CA PRO A 23 51.09 1.55 -11.92
C PRO A 23 51.42 1.20 -10.46
N LYS A 24 52.42 0.33 -10.29
CA LYS A 24 52.99 -0.13 -9.01
C LYS A 24 53.76 1.00 -8.31
N ARG A 25 53.35 1.36 -7.09
CA ARG A 25 54.09 2.28 -6.20
C ARG A 25 55.22 1.56 -5.46
N LYS A 26 56.46 2.04 -5.64
CA LYS A 26 57.66 1.65 -4.90
C LYS A 26 57.62 2.18 -3.45
N ARG A 27 57.88 1.31 -2.48
CA ARG A 27 58.18 1.65 -1.08
C ARG A 27 59.68 1.94 -0.91
N ARG A 28 60.01 3.08 -0.29
CA ARG A 28 61.23 3.37 0.48
C ARG A 28 60.71 4.04 1.78
N GLY A 29 61.00 3.57 3.00
CA GLY A 29 62.27 3.70 3.73
C GLY A 29 62.61 5.19 3.88
N SER A 30 62.74 5.85 5.04
CA SER A 30 63.01 5.46 6.43
C SER A 30 62.93 6.72 7.32
N ILE A 31 62.49 6.55 8.58
CA ILE A 31 62.95 7.15 9.86
C ILE A 31 63.59 8.56 9.83
N SER A 32 63.04 9.52 10.60
CA SER A 32 63.71 10.25 11.72
C SER A 32 62.85 11.39 12.28
N ARG A 33 62.82 11.53 13.61
CA ARG A 33 62.09 12.52 14.43
C ARG A 33 62.94 13.80 14.67
N PRO A 34 62.36 14.90 15.23
CA PRO A 34 62.68 16.30 14.92
C PRO A 34 63.71 16.94 15.88
N PRO A 35 64.06 18.23 15.69
CA PRO A 35 63.42 19.25 16.54
C PRO A 35 63.21 20.66 15.93
N HIS A 36 62.34 21.40 16.61
CA HIS A 36 62.24 22.86 16.80
C HIS A 36 62.09 23.88 15.65
N ARG A 37 60.92 24.56 15.73
CA ARG A 37 60.63 26.00 15.54
C ARG A 37 61.12 26.64 14.22
N HIS A 38 60.16 26.92 13.33
CA HIS A 38 59.91 28.27 12.78
C HIS A 38 58.49 28.29 12.18
N ARG A 39 57.71 29.33 12.50
CA ARG A 39 56.37 29.58 11.95
C ARG A 39 56.51 30.00 10.48
N PRO A 40 55.97 29.27 9.49
CA PRO A 40 55.90 29.75 8.12
C PRO A 40 54.62 30.58 7.88
N PRO A 41 54.63 31.45 6.85
CA PRO A 41 53.56 32.40 6.58
C PRO A 41 52.26 31.71 6.12
N VAL A 42 51.15 32.34 6.46
CA VAL A 42 49.79 31.91 6.12
C VAL A 42 49.61 31.96 4.60
N TRP A 43 49.57 30.80 3.97
CA TRP A 43 49.09 30.66 2.59
C TRP A 43 47.56 30.44 2.62
N PRO A 44 46.79 31.01 1.69
CA PRO A 44 45.35 30.83 1.63
C PRO A 44 45.02 29.36 1.37
N GLN A 45 44.18 28.80 2.24
CA GLN A 45 43.72 27.41 2.15
C GLN A 45 42.95 27.22 0.84
N ARG A 46 43.52 26.46 -0.10
CA ARG A 46 42.72 25.84 -1.15
C ARG A 46 41.73 24.86 -0.51
N PRO A 47 40.45 24.84 -0.93
CA PRO A 47 39.47 23.92 -0.40
C PRO A 47 39.93 22.48 -0.65
N ARG A 48 40.09 21.71 0.44
CA ARG A 48 40.39 20.28 0.36
C ARG A 48 39.20 19.59 -0.31
N PRO A 49 39.41 18.75 -1.33
CA PRO A 49 38.33 17.95 -1.88
C PRO A 49 37.77 17.03 -0.78
N ARG A 50 36.44 17.03 -0.73
CA ARG A 50 35.56 16.38 0.23
C ARG A 50 36.06 15.00 0.69
N ARG A 51 36.36 14.88 1.99
CA ARG A 51 36.51 13.59 2.69
C ARG A 51 35.15 12.91 3.02
N SER A 52 34.03 13.52 2.63
CA SER A 52 32.69 13.00 2.95
C SER A 52 32.34 11.71 2.20
N ALA A 53 32.89 11.48 1.00
CA ALA A 53 32.59 10.27 0.24
C ALA A 53 33.20 8.99 0.85
N SER A 54 34.40 9.07 1.42
CA SER A 54 35.04 7.92 2.08
C SER A 54 34.42 7.64 3.44
N ALA A 55 33.99 8.68 4.17
CA ALA A 55 33.33 8.51 5.47
C ALA A 55 31.92 7.93 5.33
N ALA A 56 31.19 8.26 4.25
CA ALA A 56 29.90 7.66 3.93
C ALA A 56 30.04 6.16 3.58
N ALA A 57 31.01 5.81 2.73
CA ALA A 57 31.28 4.41 2.38
C ALA A 57 31.74 3.58 3.60
N ASP A 58 32.58 4.14 4.48
CA ASP A 58 33.02 3.46 5.71
C ASP A 58 31.90 3.33 6.76
N ALA A 59 30.89 4.21 6.73
CA ALA A 59 29.70 4.11 7.59
C ALA A 59 28.73 3.04 7.08
N GLU A 60 28.50 2.97 5.76
CA GLU A 60 27.64 1.99 5.11
C GLU A 60 28.18 0.55 5.25
N VAL A 61 29.50 0.36 5.16
CA VAL A 61 30.15 -0.94 5.38
C VAL A 61 30.06 -1.39 6.84
N ARG A 62 30.12 -0.45 7.81
CA ARG A 62 29.89 -0.79 9.23
C ARG A 62 28.45 -1.21 9.48
N ASP A 63 27.51 -0.61 8.77
CA ASP A 63 26.09 -0.85 8.95
C ASP A 63 25.66 -2.22 8.38
N GLN A 64 26.25 -2.63 7.24
CA GLN A 64 26.01 -3.97 6.70
C GLN A 64 26.58 -5.07 7.61
N PHE A 65 27.79 -4.89 8.15
CA PHE A 65 28.37 -5.83 9.10
C PHE A 65 27.62 -5.83 10.45
N ALA A 66 27.15 -4.66 10.91
CA ALA A 66 26.33 -4.56 12.11
C ALA A 66 24.99 -5.28 11.94
N ARG A 67 24.31 -5.11 10.81
CA ARG A 67 23.08 -5.85 10.46
C ARG A 67 23.31 -7.35 10.38
N GLU A 68 24.41 -7.79 9.78
CA GLU A 68 24.75 -9.22 9.71
C GLU A 68 25.05 -9.80 11.11
N MET A 69 25.75 -9.02 11.96
CA MET A 69 26.01 -9.40 13.34
C MET A 69 24.72 -9.45 14.19
N GLU A 70 23.80 -8.51 13.99
CA GLU A 70 22.51 -8.50 14.66
C GLU A 70 21.65 -9.71 14.27
N LEU A 71 21.59 -10.04 12.98
CA LEU A 71 20.93 -11.27 12.48
C LEU A 71 21.54 -12.53 13.11
N ARG A 72 22.88 -12.61 13.20
CA ARG A 72 23.55 -13.75 13.85
C ARG A 72 23.28 -13.81 15.35
N LEU A 73 23.17 -12.67 16.03
CA LEU A 73 22.82 -12.65 17.46
C LEU A 73 21.39 -13.14 17.70
N VAL A 74 20.44 -12.78 16.83
CA VAL A 74 19.07 -13.31 16.87
C VAL A 74 19.06 -14.83 16.64
N GLU A 75 19.85 -15.33 15.69
CA GLU A 75 19.99 -16.77 15.45
C GLU A 75 20.59 -17.51 16.65
N VAL A 76 21.63 -16.96 17.27
CA VAL A 76 22.26 -17.53 18.47
C VAL A 76 21.28 -17.53 19.64
N ALA A 77 20.52 -16.44 19.84
CA ALA A 77 19.48 -16.37 20.87
C ALA A 77 18.37 -17.40 20.62
N ARG A 78 17.95 -17.59 19.36
CA ARG A 78 16.99 -18.63 18.97
C ARG A 78 17.52 -20.02 19.28
N VAL A 79 18.78 -20.31 18.94
CA VAL A 79 19.42 -21.61 19.25
C VAL A 79 19.52 -21.84 20.76
N GLN A 80 19.85 -20.81 21.54
CA GLN A 80 19.89 -20.90 23.01
C GLN A 80 18.51 -21.18 23.61
N ALA A 81 17.45 -20.56 23.09
CA ALA A 81 16.09 -20.73 23.60
C ALA A 81 15.53 -22.16 23.41
N VAL A 82 15.94 -22.88 22.36
CA VAL A 82 15.46 -24.25 22.09
C VAL A 82 16.20 -25.31 22.96
N GLY A 83 17.26 -24.90 23.67
CA GLY A 83 17.98 -25.75 24.63
C GLY A 83 18.90 -26.81 23.99
N VAL A 84 19.84 -27.32 24.80
CA VAL A 84 20.99 -28.17 24.37
C VAL A 84 20.57 -29.53 23.76
N LYS A 85 19.28 -29.89 23.79
CA LYS A 85 18.75 -31.16 23.26
C LYS A 85 18.02 -31.01 21.91
N ALA A 86 17.99 -29.82 21.33
CA ALA A 86 17.39 -29.61 20.03
C ALA A 86 18.25 -30.24 18.92
N VAL A 87 17.74 -31.29 18.29
CA VAL A 87 18.35 -31.84 17.06
C VAL A 87 17.94 -30.92 15.91
N PHE A 88 18.83 -30.03 15.49
CA PHE A 88 18.65 -29.23 14.28
C PHE A 88 18.72 -30.15 13.06
N VAL A 89 17.55 -30.51 12.53
CA VAL A 89 17.45 -31.09 11.19
C VAL A 89 17.71 -29.93 10.21
N PRO A 90 18.70 -30.02 9.31
CA PRO A 90 18.95 -28.99 8.30
C PRO A 90 17.65 -28.72 7.54
N SER A 91 17.12 -27.51 7.68
CA SER A 91 15.88 -27.09 7.07
C SER A 91 16.02 -26.79 5.56
N GLU A 92 17.12 -27.19 4.92
CA GLU A 92 17.29 -27.20 3.46
C GLU A 92 16.49 -28.33 2.78
N GLY A 93 15.42 -28.80 3.41
CA GLY A 93 14.42 -29.63 2.75
C GLY A 93 13.64 -28.81 1.74
N ILE A 94 13.34 -29.41 0.58
CA ILE A 94 12.59 -28.83 -0.55
C ILE A 94 11.32 -28.06 -0.12
N GLY A 95 10.70 -28.41 1.02
CA GLY A 95 9.54 -27.69 1.57
C GLY A 95 9.80 -26.26 2.05
N VAL A 96 10.99 -25.95 2.58
CA VAL A 96 11.31 -24.59 3.10
C VAL A 96 11.59 -23.61 1.96
N GLN A 97 12.17 -24.10 0.86
CA GLN A 97 12.38 -23.28 -0.34
C GLN A 97 11.04 -22.85 -0.97
N MET A 98 10.02 -23.70 -0.89
CA MET A 98 8.67 -23.38 -1.38
C MET A 98 7.96 -22.35 -0.50
N GLY A 99 8.05 -22.49 0.84
CA GLY A 99 7.51 -21.50 1.78
C GLY A 99 8.17 -20.12 1.67
N ALA A 100 9.50 -20.08 1.52
CA ALA A 100 10.23 -18.83 1.33
C ALA A 100 9.84 -18.11 0.02
N ASN A 101 9.66 -18.86 -1.08
CA ASN A 101 9.21 -18.29 -2.35
C ASN A 101 7.78 -17.75 -2.28
N MET A 102 6.90 -18.42 -1.51
CA MET A 102 5.52 -17.97 -1.32
C MET A 102 5.46 -16.68 -0.48
N ALA A 103 6.21 -16.62 0.61
CA ALA A 103 6.31 -15.43 1.45
C ALA A 103 6.93 -14.23 0.67
N ALA A 104 8.00 -14.48 -0.10
CA ALA A 104 8.58 -13.46 -0.97
C ALA A 104 7.60 -12.99 -2.05
N GLY A 105 6.79 -13.89 -2.61
CA GLY A 105 5.74 -13.56 -3.58
C GLY A 105 4.62 -12.69 -3.00
N MET A 106 4.20 -12.94 -1.76
CA MET A 106 3.22 -12.09 -1.07
C MET A 106 3.79 -10.72 -0.73
N ALA A 107 5.02 -10.67 -0.22
CA ALA A 107 5.72 -9.41 0.07
C ALA A 107 5.91 -8.57 -1.20
N ALA A 108 6.26 -9.19 -2.33
CA ALA A 108 6.39 -8.50 -3.62
C ALA A 108 5.06 -7.95 -4.14
N ARG A 109 3.92 -8.63 -3.90
CA ARG A 109 2.59 -8.11 -4.25
C ARG A 109 2.21 -6.91 -3.39
N MET A 110 2.43 -6.97 -2.08
CA MET A 110 2.18 -5.83 -1.19
C MET A 110 3.07 -4.64 -1.52
N ALA A 111 4.33 -4.87 -1.90
CA ALA A 111 5.23 -3.82 -2.35
C ALA A 111 4.74 -3.16 -3.65
N ARG A 112 4.27 -3.94 -4.63
CA ARG A 112 3.68 -3.40 -5.87
C ARG A 112 2.43 -2.58 -5.59
N GLN A 113 1.52 -3.09 -4.76
CA GLN A 113 0.32 -2.36 -4.38
C GLN A 113 0.66 -1.00 -3.73
N ARG A 114 1.64 -0.96 -2.82
CA ARG A 114 2.10 0.31 -2.23
C ARG A 114 2.72 1.26 -3.26
N ILE A 115 3.43 0.74 -4.26
CA ILE A 115 3.99 1.55 -5.34
C ILE A 115 2.86 2.15 -6.18
N ASP A 116 1.85 1.35 -6.53
CA ASP A 116 0.70 1.79 -7.32
C ASP A 116 -0.11 2.87 -6.56
N GLU A 117 -0.35 2.67 -5.25
CA GLU A 117 -0.99 3.66 -4.36
C GLU A 117 -0.19 4.98 -4.29
N LEU A 118 1.13 4.90 -4.19
CA LEU A 118 2.00 6.09 -4.17
C LEU A 118 2.05 6.81 -5.52
N ASP A 119 2.03 6.07 -6.63
CA ASP A 119 2.00 6.65 -7.97
C ASP A 119 0.66 7.31 -8.28
N GLU A 120 -0.46 6.79 -7.76
CA GLU A 120 -1.77 7.45 -7.82
C GLU A 120 -1.78 8.75 -7.01
N ALA A 121 -1.32 8.69 -5.75
CA ALA A 121 -1.24 9.87 -4.88
C ALA A 121 -0.38 10.99 -5.50
N LEU A 122 0.67 10.64 -6.26
CA LEU A 122 1.48 11.62 -6.98
C LEU A 122 0.78 12.20 -8.21
N ARG A 123 -0.03 11.39 -8.90
CA ARG A 123 -0.85 11.87 -10.02
C ARG A 123 -1.90 12.86 -9.51
N GLU A 124 -2.58 12.54 -8.41
CA GLU A 124 -3.53 13.42 -7.74
C GLU A 124 -2.86 14.71 -7.23
N SER A 125 -1.69 14.59 -6.58
CA SER A 125 -0.91 15.75 -6.11
C SER A 125 -0.50 16.67 -7.26
N LYS A 126 -0.15 16.11 -8.43
CA LYS A 126 0.17 16.90 -9.62
C LYS A 126 -1.05 17.67 -10.14
N VAL A 127 -2.22 17.04 -10.19
CA VAL A 127 -3.48 17.69 -10.60
C VAL A 127 -3.85 18.79 -9.60
N ALA A 128 -3.71 18.54 -8.30
CA ALA A 128 -3.95 19.55 -7.27
C ALA A 128 -3.01 20.78 -7.42
N LEU A 129 -1.74 20.55 -7.76
CA LEU A 129 -0.78 21.64 -8.03
C LEU A 129 -1.11 22.41 -9.30
N GLU A 130 -1.61 21.75 -10.35
CA GLU A 130 -2.05 22.41 -11.58
C GLU A 130 -3.31 23.24 -11.32
N ASN A 131 -4.28 22.73 -10.57
CA ASN A 131 -5.47 23.49 -10.14
C ASN A 131 -5.09 24.71 -9.29
N ALA A 132 -4.20 24.55 -8.30
CA ALA A 132 -3.73 25.66 -7.48
C ALA A 132 -2.97 26.73 -8.29
N ARG A 133 -2.28 26.33 -9.38
CA ARG A 133 -1.65 27.28 -10.30
C ARG A 133 -2.69 28.02 -11.15
N ALA A 134 -3.68 27.31 -11.67
CA ALA A 134 -4.78 27.92 -12.42
C ALA A 134 -5.55 28.93 -11.56
N GLU A 135 -5.83 28.59 -10.30
CA GLU A 135 -6.47 29.51 -9.35
C GLU A 135 -5.59 30.75 -9.07
N ASN A 136 -4.28 30.56 -8.87
CA ASN A 136 -3.35 31.69 -8.73
C ASN A 136 -3.29 32.59 -9.97
N GLU A 137 -3.37 32.01 -11.17
CA GLU A 137 -3.40 32.76 -12.42
C GLU A 137 -4.73 33.50 -12.61
N GLY A 138 -5.84 32.89 -12.18
CA GLY A 138 -7.14 33.53 -12.08
C GLY A 138 -7.10 34.73 -11.13
N LEU A 139 -6.61 34.55 -9.90
CA LEU A 139 -6.46 35.64 -8.93
C LEU A 139 -5.53 36.76 -9.42
N ARG A 140 -4.46 36.42 -10.15
CA ARG A 140 -3.58 37.43 -10.78
C ARG A 140 -4.30 38.21 -11.86
N SER A 141 -5.14 37.55 -12.66
CA SER A 141 -5.96 38.20 -13.68
C SER A 141 -7.02 39.11 -13.03
N GLU A 142 -7.70 38.64 -11.98
CA GLU A 142 -8.67 39.45 -11.22
C GLU A 142 -8.00 40.67 -10.56
N ILE A 143 -6.78 40.51 -10.02
CA ILE A 143 -6.01 41.63 -9.47
C ILE A 143 -5.64 42.62 -10.58
N ALA A 144 -5.20 42.14 -11.74
CA ALA A 144 -4.87 42.98 -12.89
C ALA A 144 -6.10 43.75 -13.39
N GLU A 145 -7.25 43.09 -13.53
CA GLU A 145 -8.53 43.69 -13.93
C GLU A 145 -9.02 44.73 -12.91
N ARG A 146 -8.90 44.44 -11.61
CA ARG A 146 -9.14 45.43 -10.56
C ARG A 146 -8.18 46.61 -10.69
N PHE A 147 -6.91 46.39 -11.00
CA PHE A 147 -5.94 47.47 -11.14
C PHE A 147 -6.22 48.36 -12.36
N GLU A 148 -6.64 47.77 -13.48
CA GLU A 148 -7.04 48.51 -14.69
C GLU A 148 -8.33 49.31 -14.47
N SER A 149 -9.32 48.73 -13.78
CA SER A 149 -10.55 49.45 -13.40
C SER A 149 -10.31 50.55 -12.35
N PHE A 150 -9.26 50.44 -11.53
CA PHE A 150 -8.79 51.49 -10.61
C PHE A 150 -7.94 52.58 -11.27
N ASN A 151 -7.82 52.60 -12.60
CA ASN A 151 -7.11 53.64 -13.33
C ASN A 151 -8.05 54.68 -13.99
N PRO A 152 -8.88 55.45 -13.25
CA PRO A 152 -9.75 56.46 -13.84
C PRO A 152 -9.04 57.82 -13.92
N ILE A 153 -7.90 57.96 -14.61
CA ILE A 153 -7.42 59.32 -14.98
C ILE A 153 -6.81 59.34 -16.38
N ALA A 154 -7.65 59.66 -17.34
CA ALA A 154 -7.27 60.59 -18.41
C ALA A 154 -8.27 61.76 -18.58
N SER A 155 -9.38 61.81 -17.82
CA SER A 155 -10.33 62.92 -17.94
C SER A 155 -11.23 63.07 -16.70
N GLY A 156 -10.74 63.71 -15.63
CA GLY A 156 -11.61 64.01 -14.47
C GLY A 156 -10.94 64.46 -13.17
N ASP A 157 -10.02 65.44 -13.23
CA ASP A 157 -9.26 65.95 -12.07
C ASP A 157 -10.10 66.55 -10.91
N GLU A 158 -11.40 66.81 -11.10
CA GLU A 158 -12.22 67.46 -10.07
C GLU A 158 -13.00 66.52 -9.15
N LYS A 159 -13.33 65.29 -9.59
CA LYS A 159 -14.09 64.34 -8.74
C LYS A 159 -13.19 63.54 -7.78
N ILE A 160 -11.93 63.33 -8.14
CA ILE A 160 -10.97 62.57 -7.32
C ILE A 160 -10.56 63.37 -6.07
N ASN A 161 -10.41 64.70 -6.21
CA ASN A 161 -10.20 65.58 -5.06
C ASN A 161 -11.39 65.65 -4.09
N ALA A 162 -12.62 65.33 -4.54
CA ALA A 162 -13.81 65.32 -3.69
C ALA A 162 -13.96 64.01 -2.89
N VAL A 163 -13.47 62.88 -3.41
CA VAL A 163 -13.46 61.59 -2.71
C VAL A 163 -12.30 61.53 -1.71
N ILE A 164 -11.12 62.01 -2.08
CA ILE A 164 -9.94 62.10 -1.20
C ILE A 164 -10.20 63.00 0.04
N ARG A 165 -11.14 63.94 -0.05
CA ARG A 165 -11.52 64.81 1.08
C ARG A 165 -12.66 64.27 1.95
N ARG A 166 -13.35 63.19 1.57
CA ARG A 166 -14.50 62.66 2.32
C ARG A 166 -14.24 61.35 3.04
N THR A 167 -13.21 60.60 2.66
CA THR A 167 -12.73 59.48 3.47
C THR A 167 -11.53 59.96 4.27
N PRO A 168 -11.59 59.99 5.62
CA PRO A 168 -10.37 60.08 6.40
C PRO A 168 -9.60 58.80 6.10
N ILE A 169 -8.63 58.90 5.18
CA ILE A 169 -7.65 57.86 4.90
C ILE A 169 -6.97 57.62 6.24
N ALA A 170 -7.32 56.50 6.89
CA ALA A 170 -6.60 55.98 8.02
C ALA A 170 -5.11 56.00 7.64
N GLY A 171 -4.30 56.69 8.45
CA GLY A 171 -2.96 57.10 8.05
C GLY A 171 -2.09 55.89 7.64
N PRO A 172 -1.01 56.12 6.88
CA PRO A 172 -0.07 55.09 6.42
C PRO A 172 0.56 54.22 7.54
N ALA A 173 0.27 54.51 8.81
CA ALA A 173 0.64 53.70 9.95
C ALA A 173 -0.16 52.38 10.08
N GLU A 174 -1.38 52.29 9.53
CA GLU A 174 -2.22 51.08 9.67
C GLU A 174 -2.07 50.09 8.50
N THR A 175 -1.54 50.50 7.35
CA THR A 175 -1.33 49.61 6.19
C THR A 175 0.04 48.93 6.18
N GLU A 176 1.04 49.49 6.85
CA GLU A 176 2.36 48.86 7.07
C GLU A 176 2.31 47.45 7.69
N PRO A 177 1.53 47.17 8.75
CA PRO A 177 1.50 45.82 9.35
C PRO A 177 0.93 44.76 8.40
N GLY A 178 -0.11 45.10 7.62
CA GLY A 178 -0.71 44.17 6.66
C GLY A 178 0.24 43.83 5.50
N ILE A 179 1.04 44.80 5.03
CA ILE A 179 2.06 44.54 4.00
C ILE A 179 3.16 43.61 4.57
N ARG A 180 3.59 43.83 5.82
CA ARG A 180 4.58 42.94 6.47
C ARG A 180 4.07 41.52 6.61
N GLU A 181 2.83 41.33 7.06
CA GLU A 181 2.21 40.02 7.20
C GLU A 181 2.09 39.30 5.85
N LEU A 182 1.65 40.00 4.80
CA LEU A 182 1.59 39.45 3.44
C LEU A 182 2.99 39.08 2.90
N THR A 183 4.02 39.88 3.18
CA THR A 183 5.39 39.51 2.79
C THR A 183 5.92 38.30 3.56
N GLU A 184 5.57 38.16 4.84
CA GLU A 184 5.95 36.99 5.64
C GLU A 184 5.25 35.72 5.14
N LEU A 185 3.95 35.80 4.83
CA LEU A 185 3.19 34.70 4.22
C LEU A 185 3.74 34.33 2.84
N LEU A 186 4.15 35.30 2.03
CA LEU A 186 4.76 35.05 0.72
C LEU A 186 6.11 34.33 0.86
N GLU A 187 6.98 34.76 1.78
CA GLU A 187 8.26 34.11 2.02
C GLU A 187 8.06 32.69 2.59
N LYS A 188 7.10 32.51 3.51
CA LYS A 188 6.72 31.19 4.01
C LYS A 188 6.21 30.27 2.90
N SER A 189 5.34 30.77 2.02
CA SER A 189 4.87 29.98 0.87
C SER A 189 6.02 29.61 -0.09
N LYS A 190 7.01 30.48 -0.28
CA LYS A 190 8.21 30.17 -1.07
C LYS A 190 9.08 29.10 -0.42
N THR A 191 9.26 29.13 0.91
CA THR A 191 10.01 28.08 1.62
C THR A 191 9.28 26.74 1.55
N ASP A 192 7.97 26.72 1.79
CA ASP A 192 7.16 25.50 1.75
C ASP A 192 7.17 24.88 0.34
N THR A 193 7.08 25.71 -0.71
CA THR A 193 7.19 25.21 -2.10
C THR A 193 8.60 24.78 -2.49
N ALA A 194 9.65 25.24 -1.81
CA ALA A 194 11.01 24.75 -2.00
C ALA A 194 11.20 23.39 -1.32
N GLU A 195 10.74 23.25 -0.08
CA GLU A 195 10.77 22.01 0.69
C GLU A 195 9.98 20.88 0.00
N LEU A 196 8.76 21.17 -0.49
CA LEU A 196 7.97 20.20 -1.24
C LEU A 196 8.65 19.76 -2.55
N ARG A 197 9.38 20.66 -3.22
CA ARG A 197 10.15 20.29 -4.42
C ARG A 197 11.34 19.41 -4.09
N GLU A 198 12.01 19.65 -2.96
CA GLU A 198 13.12 18.81 -2.48
C GLU A 198 12.63 17.41 -2.10
N GLN A 199 11.52 17.31 -1.35
CA GLN A 199 10.88 16.04 -1.02
C GLN A 199 10.45 15.26 -2.27
N LEU A 200 9.86 15.93 -3.26
CA LEU A 200 9.48 15.30 -4.53
C LEU A 200 10.71 14.76 -5.29
N ALA A 201 11.83 15.49 -5.26
CA ALA A 201 13.07 15.04 -5.89
C ALA A 201 13.68 13.84 -5.16
N GLU A 202 13.62 13.82 -3.82
CA GLU A 202 14.08 12.70 -2.99
C GLU A 202 13.23 11.45 -3.20
N SER A 203 11.90 11.53 -3.08
CA SER A 203 11.00 10.39 -3.35
C SER A 203 11.16 9.86 -4.78
N LYS A 204 11.43 10.74 -5.75
CA LYS A 204 11.71 10.32 -7.13
C LYS A 204 13.01 9.54 -7.25
N ALA A 205 14.08 10.01 -6.61
CA ALA A 205 15.36 9.29 -6.59
C ALA A 205 15.25 7.92 -5.89
N GLU A 206 14.46 7.84 -4.82
CA GLU A 206 14.19 6.58 -4.12
C GLU A 206 13.42 5.58 -5.01
N ARG A 207 12.38 6.03 -5.72
CA ARG A 207 11.66 5.18 -6.69
C ARG A 207 12.57 4.68 -7.81
N ASP A 208 13.39 5.56 -8.38
CA ASP A 208 14.34 5.19 -9.44
C ASP A 208 15.35 4.15 -8.93
N SER A 209 15.80 4.28 -7.67
CA SER A 209 16.67 3.29 -7.01
C SER A 209 15.97 1.95 -6.80
N ALA A 210 14.72 1.95 -6.32
CA ALA A 210 13.92 0.74 -6.13
C ALA A 210 13.64 0.01 -7.45
N HIS A 211 13.34 0.75 -8.53
CA HIS A 211 13.19 0.16 -9.86
C HIS A 211 14.47 -0.49 -10.37
N ALA A 212 15.63 0.12 -10.13
CA ALA A 212 16.91 -0.47 -10.48
C ALA A 212 17.18 -1.78 -9.72
N GLU A 213 16.81 -1.84 -8.43
CA GLU A 213 16.92 -3.05 -7.62
C GLU A 213 15.98 -4.17 -8.09
N VAL A 214 14.72 -3.85 -8.38
CA VAL A 214 13.74 -4.81 -8.93
C VAL A 214 14.23 -5.38 -10.26
N ALA A 215 14.77 -4.55 -11.15
CA ALA A 215 15.34 -5.00 -12.42
C ALA A 215 16.54 -5.94 -12.21
N ALA A 216 17.40 -5.66 -11.22
CA ALA A 216 18.52 -6.52 -10.87
C ALA A 216 18.07 -7.88 -10.32
N LEU A 217 17.06 -7.89 -9.44
CA LEU A 217 16.47 -9.12 -8.89
C LEU A 217 15.78 -9.97 -9.97
N GLN A 218 15.08 -9.34 -10.92
CA GLN A 218 14.51 -10.05 -12.07
C GLN A 218 15.59 -10.72 -12.91
N SER A 219 16.69 -10.03 -13.20
CA SER A 219 17.81 -10.64 -13.93
C SER A 219 18.41 -11.84 -13.19
N LEU A 220 18.47 -11.80 -11.85
CA LEU A 220 18.97 -12.91 -11.05
C LEU A 220 18.01 -14.11 -11.08
N VAL A 221 16.69 -13.86 -11.02
CA VAL A 221 15.67 -14.91 -11.13
C VAL A 221 15.74 -15.59 -12.50
N ASP A 222 15.91 -14.82 -13.58
CA ASP A 222 16.05 -15.35 -14.94
C ASP A 222 17.32 -16.21 -15.07
N GLU A 223 18.44 -15.78 -14.50
CA GLU A 223 19.69 -16.54 -14.47
C GLU A 223 19.52 -17.88 -13.71
N ARG A 224 18.93 -17.86 -12.51
CA ARG A 224 18.64 -19.08 -11.74
C ARG A 224 17.67 -20.02 -12.45
N THR A 225 16.67 -19.47 -13.12
CA THR A 225 15.72 -20.26 -13.91
C THR A 225 16.43 -20.95 -15.07
N ALA A 226 17.32 -20.25 -15.77
CA ALA A 226 18.15 -20.85 -16.82
C ALA A 226 19.11 -21.92 -16.29
N GLU A 227 19.71 -21.71 -15.11
CA GLU A 227 20.55 -22.72 -14.44
C GLU A 227 19.76 -24.01 -14.14
N LEU A 228 18.55 -23.87 -13.58
CA LEU A 228 17.67 -25.01 -13.28
C LEU A 228 17.23 -25.77 -14.54
N GLU A 229 16.91 -25.05 -15.63
CA GLU A 229 16.65 -25.70 -16.91
C GLU A 229 17.85 -26.48 -17.44
N ASN A 230 19.06 -25.92 -17.30
CA ASN A 230 20.29 -26.59 -17.72
C ASN A 230 20.56 -27.85 -16.89
N LEU A 231 20.30 -27.82 -15.58
CA LEU A 231 20.37 -29.00 -14.70
C LEU A 231 19.32 -30.04 -15.07
N ARG A 232 18.06 -29.65 -15.31
CA ARG A 232 17.02 -30.56 -15.81
C ARG A 232 17.42 -31.23 -17.12
N LYS A 233 17.98 -30.47 -18.07
CA LYS A 233 18.49 -31.00 -19.35
C LYS A 233 19.66 -31.97 -19.16
N LYS A 234 20.56 -31.72 -18.19
CA LYS A 234 21.65 -32.65 -17.84
C LYS A 234 21.13 -33.93 -17.21
N VAL A 235 20.25 -33.84 -16.20
CA VAL A 235 19.65 -34.99 -15.53
C VAL A 235 18.86 -35.87 -16.50
N ASN A 236 18.04 -35.28 -17.39
CA ASN A 236 17.34 -36.04 -18.42
C ASN A 236 18.26 -36.75 -19.41
N ARG A 237 19.46 -36.21 -19.69
CA ARG A 237 20.46 -36.89 -20.53
C ARG A 237 21.15 -38.03 -19.80
N GLU A 238 21.47 -37.86 -18.52
CA GLU A 238 22.13 -38.89 -17.70
C GLU A 238 21.20 -40.08 -17.41
N ILE A 239 19.90 -39.86 -17.22
CA ILE A 239 18.91 -40.93 -16.99
C ILE A 239 18.74 -41.85 -18.21
N LEU A 240 18.87 -41.32 -19.43
CA LEU A 240 18.72 -42.10 -20.67
C LEU A 240 19.96 -42.95 -21.03
N VAL A 241 21.13 -42.65 -20.46
CA VAL A 241 22.40 -43.33 -20.81
C VAL A 241 22.74 -44.48 -19.84
N ASN A 242 22.12 -44.56 -18.66
CA ASN A 242 22.34 -45.64 -17.69
C ASN A 242 21.26 -46.74 -17.68
N GLY A 243 20.52 -46.88 -18.77
CA GLY A 243 19.66 -48.04 -18.98
C GLY A 243 20.49 -49.30 -19.22
N ILE A 244 20.26 -50.33 -18.42
CA ILE A 244 20.81 -51.70 -18.49
C ILE A 244 22.03 -51.92 -17.57
N GLU A 245 21.76 -52.11 -16.28
CA GLU A 245 22.17 -53.30 -15.49
C GLU A 245 21.71 -53.12 -14.02
N CYS A 246 20.42 -53.35 -13.76
CA CYS A 246 19.90 -53.45 -12.40
C CYS A 246 20.14 -54.89 -11.91
N GLY A 247 21.26 -55.08 -11.23
CA GLY A 247 21.59 -56.30 -10.51
C GLY A 247 20.54 -56.62 -9.45
N LYS A 248 20.16 -57.90 -9.37
CA LYS A 248 19.25 -58.50 -8.40
C LYS A 248 19.76 -58.29 -6.97
N ALA A 249 19.44 -57.15 -6.36
CA ALA A 249 19.48 -57.01 -4.91
C ALA A 249 18.11 -57.44 -4.38
N SER A 250 18.09 -58.46 -3.53
CA SER A 250 16.93 -58.90 -2.78
C SER A 250 16.50 -57.78 -1.82
N SER A 251 15.72 -56.81 -2.31
CA SER A 251 15.13 -55.79 -1.44
C SER A 251 14.13 -56.46 -0.52
N SER A 252 14.21 -56.10 0.75
CA SER A 252 13.40 -56.70 1.79
C SER A 252 11.94 -56.34 1.54
N LYS A 253 11.00 -57.22 1.93
CA LYS A 253 9.55 -56.93 1.82
C LYS A 253 9.14 -55.62 2.53
N HIS A 254 9.96 -55.13 3.46
CA HIS A 254 9.73 -53.89 4.17
C HIS A 254 9.91 -52.67 3.25
N ASP A 255 10.93 -52.67 2.39
CA ASP A 255 11.21 -51.55 1.46
C ASP A 255 10.05 -51.32 0.47
N ILE A 256 9.37 -52.40 0.08
CA ILE A 256 8.18 -52.33 -0.80
C ILE A 256 7.00 -51.67 -0.08
N SER A 257 6.86 -51.87 1.24
CA SER A 257 5.81 -51.21 2.03
C SER A 257 6.10 -49.72 2.17
N THR A 258 7.33 -49.36 2.55
CA THR A 258 7.76 -47.97 2.68
C THR A 258 7.61 -47.22 1.36
N ALA A 259 8.01 -47.81 0.24
CA ALA A 259 7.83 -47.22 -1.08
C ALA A 259 6.35 -47.00 -1.44
N ARG A 260 5.42 -47.87 -0.99
CA ARG A 260 3.98 -47.68 -1.22
C ARG A 260 3.43 -46.52 -0.40
N ASP A 261 3.88 -46.37 0.84
CA ASP A 261 3.46 -45.26 1.71
C ASP A 261 4.00 -43.93 1.17
N GLU A 262 5.26 -43.90 0.71
CA GLU A 262 5.86 -42.75 0.02
C GLU A 262 5.12 -42.38 -1.27
N ILE A 263 4.77 -43.36 -2.10
CA ILE A 263 3.96 -43.11 -3.32
C ILE A 263 2.60 -42.52 -2.95
N THR A 264 2.00 -42.98 -1.86
CA THR A 264 0.71 -42.47 -1.38
C THR A 264 0.85 -41.02 -0.88
N GLY A 265 1.92 -40.71 -0.15
CA GLY A 265 2.25 -39.35 0.27
C GLY A 265 2.50 -38.41 -0.92
N LEU A 266 3.29 -38.84 -1.90
CA LEU A 266 3.54 -38.08 -3.13
C LEU A 266 2.25 -37.85 -3.92
N LYS A 267 1.34 -38.83 -3.95
CA LYS A 267 0.04 -38.67 -4.61
C LYS A 267 -0.82 -37.58 -3.93
N HIS A 268 -0.82 -37.52 -2.61
CA HIS A 268 -1.52 -36.44 -1.88
C HIS A 268 -0.90 -35.07 -2.15
N ILE A 269 0.43 -34.96 -2.12
CA ILE A 269 1.12 -33.69 -2.44
C ILE A 269 0.79 -33.24 -3.87
N VAL A 270 0.80 -34.16 -4.85
CA VAL A 270 0.44 -33.82 -6.25
C VAL A 270 -1.01 -33.37 -6.35
N GLN A 271 -1.94 -34.02 -5.63
CA GLN A 271 -3.35 -33.64 -5.62
C GLN A 271 -3.56 -32.26 -4.97
N GLU A 272 -2.87 -31.98 -3.87
CA GLU A 272 -2.90 -30.67 -3.19
C GLU A 272 -2.35 -29.57 -4.10
N LEU A 273 -1.20 -29.79 -4.72
CA LEU A 273 -0.63 -28.86 -5.70
C LEU A 273 -1.54 -28.64 -6.92
N GLN A 274 -2.27 -29.65 -7.37
CA GLN A 274 -3.26 -29.49 -8.44
C GLN A 274 -4.44 -28.61 -8.00
N MET A 275 -4.95 -28.82 -6.78
CA MET A 275 -6.01 -27.98 -6.23
C MET A 275 -5.54 -26.53 -6.02
N GLU A 276 -4.35 -26.34 -5.45
CA GLU A 276 -3.74 -25.01 -5.28
C GLU A 276 -3.54 -24.31 -6.63
N ASN A 277 -3.01 -25.00 -7.64
CA ASN A 277 -2.83 -24.42 -8.97
C ASN A 277 -4.17 -24.00 -9.61
N SER A 278 -5.24 -24.79 -9.41
CA SER A 278 -6.58 -24.41 -9.86
C SER A 278 -7.13 -23.18 -9.11
N SER A 279 -6.88 -23.07 -7.81
CA SER A 279 -7.25 -21.91 -6.99
C SER A 279 -6.48 -20.66 -7.41
N HIS A 280 -5.17 -20.79 -7.70
CA HIS A 280 -4.35 -19.70 -8.22
C HIS A 280 -4.82 -19.23 -9.59
N ALA A 281 -5.21 -20.14 -10.49
CA ALA A 281 -5.77 -19.79 -11.79
C ALA A 281 -7.08 -19.00 -11.65
N GLN A 282 -7.98 -19.41 -10.74
CA GLN A 282 -9.21 -18.67 -10.45
C GLN A 282 -8.93 -17.26 -9.90
N ARG A 283 -7.98 -17.13 -8.96
CA ARG A 283 -7.58 -15.82 -8.42
C ARG A 283 -6.97 -14.92 -9.49
N ASN A 284 -6.14 -15.46 -10.38
CA ASN A 284 -5.59 -14.67 -11.50
C ASN A 284 -6.70 -14.18 -12.44
N ASN A 285 -7.67 -15.03 -12.79
CA ASN A 285 -8.81 -14.62 -13.61
C ASN A 285 -9.63 -13.50 -12.95
N ALA A 286 -9.84 -13.55 -11.63
CA ALA A 286 -10.53 -12.48 -10.91
C ALA A 286 -9.75 -11.15 -10.96
N LEU A 287 -8.43 -11.20 -10.74
CA LEU A 287 -7.57 -10.00 -10.85
C LEU A 287 -7.53 -9.44 -12.27
N GLU A 288 -7.56 -10.30 -13.30
CA GLU A 288 -7.64 -9.85 -14.70
C GLU A 288 -8.97 -9.15 -14.99
N GLN A 289 -10.08 -9.63 -14.43
CA GLN A 289 -11.39 -8.97 -14.55
C GLN A 289 -11.41 -7.60 -13.85
N GLU A 290 -10.85 -7.52 -12.64
CA GLU A 290 -10.70 -6.26 -11.90
C GLU A 290 -9.83 -5.25 -12.67
N ASN A 291 -8.70 -5.69 -13.23
CA ASN A 291 -7.82 -4.82 -14.01
C ASN A 291 -8.53 -4.28 -15.27
N ASN A 292 -9.28 -5.13 -15.97
CA ASN A 292 -10.09 -4.72 -17.12
C ASN A 292 -11.18 -3.71 -16.73
N PHE A 293 -11.81 -3.88 -15.57
CA PHE A 293 -12.79 -2.95 -15.04
C PHE A 293 -12.17 -1.58 -14.74
N LEU A 294 -11.06 -1.54 -14.00
CA LEU A 294 -10.33 -0.29 -13.69
C LEU A 294 -9.84 0.44 -14.94
N LEU A 295 -9.40 -0.30 -15.97
CA LEU A 295 -9.03 0.29 -17.26
C LEU A 295 -10.24 0.94 -17.95
N SER A 296 -11.42 0.31 -17.89
CA SER A 296 -12.65 0.89 -18.45
C SER A 296 -13.11 2.14 -17.70
N GLU A 297 -12.99 2.16 -16.37
CA GLU A 297 -13.28 3.33 -15.53
C GLU A 297 -12.29 4.48 -15.83
N THR A 298 -11.01 4.18 -15.96
CA THR A 298 -9.99 5.19 -16.32
C THR A 298 -10.27 5.80 -17.70
N GLU A 299 -10.71 4.99 -18.66
CA GLU A 299 -11.08 5.47 -20.00
C GLU A 299 -12.34 6.33 -19.96
N GLN A 300 -13.34 5.95 -19.15
CA GLN A 300 -14.53 6.77 -18.92
C GLN A 300 -14.16 8.13 -18.32
N LEU A 301 -13.32 8.17 -17.28
CA LEU A 301 -12.87 9.43 -16.67
C LEU A 301 -12.11 10.32 -17.67
N ARG A 302 -11.31 9.75 -18.57
CA ARG A 302 -10.67 10.51 -19.67
C ARG A 302 -11.69 11.12 -20.61
N GLN A 303 -12.75 10.39 -20.94
CA GLN A 303 -13.83 10.90 -21.80
C GLN A 303 -14.62 12.01 -21.12
N GLU A 304 -14.90 11.88 -19.82
CA GLU A 304 -15.56 12.90 -19.01
C GLU A 304 -14.71 14.17 -18.89
N LEU A 305 -13.40 14.03 -18.64
CA LEU A 305 -12.46 15.16 -18.64
C LEU A 305 -12.43 15.87 -19.99
N LYS A 306 -12.31 15.12 -21.09
CA LYS A 306 -12.36 15.69 -22.44
C LYS A 306 -13.67 16.43 -22.71
N THR A 307 -14.80 15.87 -22.26
CA THR A 307 -16.11 16.51 -22.39
C THR A 307 -16.18 17.80 -21.56
N LEU A 308 -15.57 17.82 -20.38
CA LEU A 308 -15.48 19.02 -19.54
C LEU A 308 -14.59 20.09 -20.18
N GLU A 309 -13.44 19.71 -20.73
CA GLU A 309 -12.54 20.59 -21.49
C GLU A 309 -13.28 21.23 -22.68
N GLU A 310 -13.97 20.43 -23.50
CA GLU A 310 -14.77 20.93 -24.62
C GLU A 310 -15.89 21.88 -24.16
N ASN A 311 -16.54 21.60 -23.02
CA ASN A 311 -17.57 22.47 -22.46
C ASN A 311 -17.00 23.80 -21.94
N VAL A 312 -15.81 23.78 -21.33
CA VAL A 312 -15.11 24.97 -20.86
C VAL A 312 -14.67 25.82 -22.05
N GLU A 313 -14.10 25.21 -23.08
CA GLU A 313 -13.71 25.89 -24.33
C GLU A 313 -14.94 26.52 -25.02
N GLN A 314 -16.06 25.80 -25.10
CA GLN A 314 -17.33 26.36 -25.60
C GLN A 314 -17.90 27.48 -24.71
N SER A 315 -17.66 27.43 -23.40
CA SER A 315 -18.04 28.51 -22.48
C SER A 315 -17.21 29.75 -22.75
N PHE A 316 -15.89 29.60 -22.91
CA PHE A 316 -14.96 30.68 -23.21
C PHE A 316 -15.28 31.35 -24.55
N MET A 317 -15.52 30.55 -25.60
CA MET A 317 -15.93 31.08 -26.91
C MET A 317 -17.24 31.88 -26.84
N ARG A 318 -18.23 31.40 -26.07
CA ARG A 318 -19.50 32.12 -25.87
C ARG A 318 -19.32 33.42 -25.08
N GLU A 319 -18.41 33.42 -24.10
CA GLU A 319 -18.08 34.59 -23.30
C GLU A 319 -17.32 35.62 -24.13
N GLU A 320 -16.31 35.20 -24.90
CA GLU A 320 -15.56 36.04 -25.82
C GLU A 320 -16.48 36.68 -26.88
N GLU A 321 -17.38 35.90 -27.49
CA GLU A 321 -18.41 36.44 -28.38
C GLU A 321 -19.27 37.50 -27.67
N SER A 322 -19.74 37.19 -26.45
CA SER A 322 -20.59 38.11 -25.66
C SER A 322 -19.88 39.42 -25.32
N LEU A 323 -18.59 39.36 -24.96
CA LEU A 323 -17.76 40.53 -24.69
C LEU A 323 -17.47 41.33 -25.96
N SER A 324 -17.26 40.68 -27.10
CA SER A 324 -17.08 41.38 -28.38
C SER A 324 -18.31 42.20 -28.77
N TYR A 325 -19.52 41.70 -28.48
CA TYR A 325 -20.76 42.45 -28.70
C TYR A 325 -20.96 43.58 -27.67
N ALA A 326 -20.56 43.38 -26.42
CA ALA A 326 -20.70 44.38 -25.36
C ALA A 326 -19.79 45.61 -25.56
N ALA A 327 -18.65 45.44 -26.25
CA ALA A 327 -17.73 46.53 -26.54
C ALA A 327 -18.25 47.55 -27.57
N ASP A 328 -19.22 47.17 -28.42
CA ASP A 328 -19.64 47.95 -29.60
C ASP A 328 -20.99 48.68 -29.45
N GLY A 329 -21.70 48.60 -28.31
CA GLY A 329 -23.03 49.23 -28.22
C GLY A 329 -23.55 49.46 -26.81
N ALA A 330 -23.57 50.72 -26.37
CA ALA A 330 -24.41 51.17 -25.28
C ALA A 330 -25.87 51.30 -25.75
N ASP A 331 -26.78 50.74 -24.95
CA ASP A 331 -28.23 50.97 -24.93
C ASP A 331 -29.06 50.45 -26.13
N SER A 332 -29.32 49.14 -26.18
CA SER A 332 -30.50 48.60 -26.85
C SER A 332 -31.25 47.63 -25.93
N ALA A 333 -32.54 47.89 -25.71
CA ALA A 333 -33.44 47.00 -24.96
C ALA A 333 -33.48 45.57 -25.53
N ASP A 334 -33.08 45.37 -26.79
CA ASP A 334 -32.93 44.05 -27.40
C ASP A 334 -31.84 43.20 -26.73
N ASP A 335 -30.78 43.81 -26.19
CA ASP A 335 -29.71 43.05 -25.53
C ASP A 335 -30.15 42.50 -24.17
N ILE A 336 -31.04 43.22 -23.47
CA ILE A 336 -31.65 42.71 -22.24
C ILE A 336 -32.54 41.50 -22.55
N VAL A 337 -33.32 41.55 -23.63
CA VAL A 337 -34.15 40.41 -24.07
C VAL A 337 -33.27 39.23 -24.51
N LYS A 338 -32.17 39.50 -25.21
CA LYS A 338 -31.21 38.47 -25.63
C LYS A 338 -30.51 37.81 -24.43
N MET A 339 -30.12 38.61 -23.43
CA MET A 339 -29.57 38.12 -22.16
C MET A 339 -30.59 37.30 -21.38
N GLN A 340 -31.83 37.77 -21.23
CA GLN A 340 -32.90 37.01 -20.59
C GLN A 340 -33.14 35.67 -21.27
N LYS A 341 -33.17 35.65 -22.62
CA LYS A 341 -33.30 34.41 -23.39
C LYS A 341 -32.11 33.47 -23.18
N LYS A 342 -30.88 34.00 -23.07
CA LYS A 342 -29.69 33.21 -22.76
C LYS A 342 -29.79 32.58 -21.37
N HIS A 343 -30.14 33.36 -20.35
CA HIS A 343 -30.37 32.84 -19.00
C HIS A 343 -31.50 31.81 -18.95
N GLU A 344 -32.58 32.00 -19.72
CA GLU A 344 -33.67 31.03 -19.81
C GLU A 344 -33.20 29.70 -20.42
N THR A 345 -32.36 29.75 -21.46
CA THR A 345 -31.76 28.53 -22.04
C THR A 345 -30.75 27.86 -21.11
N GLU A 346 -29.97 28.63 -20.34
CA GLU A 346 -29.02 28.09 -19.35
C GLU A 346 -29.76 27.42 -18.19
N LEU A 347 -30.86 28.02 -17.69
CA LEU A 347 -31.72 27.41 -16.68
C LEU A 347 -32.35 26.12 -17.19
N GLU A 348 -32.78 26.07 -18.45
CA GLU A 348 -33.33 24.85 -19.05
C GLU A 348 -32.26 23.75 -19.21
N GLN A 349 -31.03 24.13 -19.58
CA GLN A 349 -29.89 23.19 -19.61
C GLN A 349 -29.54 22.66 -18.22
N LEU A 350 -29.53 23.51 -17.19
CA LEU A 350 -29.26 23.09 -15.81
C LEU A 350 -30.36 22.16 -15.29
N ARG A 351 -31.64 22.46 -15.56
CA ARG A 351 -32.75 21.56 -15.25
C ARG A 351 -32.59 20.22 -15.95
N LYS A 352 -32.21 20.21 -17.23
CA LYS A 352 -31.96 18.98 -17.98
C LYS A 352 -30.80 18.16 -17.37
N LYS A 353 -29.68 18.82 -17.03
CA LYS A 353 -28.54 18.17 -16.36
C LYS A 353 -28.93 17.59 -15.00
N LEU A 354 -29.75 18.29 -14.24
CA LEU A 354 -30.26 17.82 -12.95
C LEU A 354 -31.12 16.56 -13.11
N VAL A 355 -32.05 16.55 -14.07
CA VAL A 355 -32.86 15.35 -14.37
C VAL A 355 -32.00 14.18 -14.88
N GLU A 356 -30.95 14.46 -15.64
CA GLU A 356 -30.02 13.43 -16.12
C GLU A 356 -29.19 12.83 -14.97
N ALA A 357 -28.68 13.68 -14.06
CA ALA A 357 -28.00 13.25 -12.85
C ALA A 357 -28.92 12.47 -11.88
N GLU A 358 -30.18 12.87 -11.74
CA GLU A 358 -31.18 12.11 -10.98
C GLU A 358 -31.45 10.74 -11.63
N ARG A 359 -31.48 10.66 -12.97
CA ARG A 359 -31.64 9.39 -13.68
C ARG A 359 -30.43 8.47 -13.55
N THR A 360 -29.21 9.00 -13.57
CA THR A 360 -28.01 8.17 -13.34
C THR A 360 -27.94 7.68 -11.90
N SER A 361 -28.23 8.56 -10.94
CA SER A 361 -28.31 8.22 -9.51
C SER A 361 -29.37 7.15 -9.22
N THR A 362 -30.55 7.23 -9.82
CA THR A 362 -31.59 6.19 -9.64
C THR A 362 -31.20 4.83 -10.24
N ARG A 363 -30.41 4.80 -11.32
CA ARG A 363 -29.87 3.54 -11.88
C ARG A 363 -28.80 2.95 -10.97
N THR A 364 -27.85 3.74 -10.48
CA THR A 364 -26.82 3.24 -9.56
C THR A 364 -27.43 2.75 -8.25
N ILE A 365 -28.43 3.44 -7.70
CA ILE A 365 -29.19 2.96 -6.53
C ILE A 365 -29.86 1.61 -6.83
N HIS A 366 -30.45 1.43 -8.02
CA HIS A 366 -31.08 0.17 -8.41
C HIS A 366 -30.05 -0.98 -8.52
N ASP A 367 -28.90 -0.73 -9.14
CA ASP A 367 -27.85 -1.74 -9.32
C ASP A 367 -27.22 -2.14 -7.99
N LEU A 368 -26.98 -1.19 -7.08
CA LEU A 368 -26.52 -1.46 -5.72
C LEU A 368 -27.57 -2.24 -4.91
N ASN A 369 -28.85 -1.90 -5.01
CA ASN A 369 -29.91 -2.66 -4.35
C ASN A 369 -29.97 -4.11 -4.87
N LYS A 370 -29.73 -4.31 -6.16
CA LYS A 370 -29.66 -5.65 -6.76
C LYS A 370 -28.46 -6.44 -6.21
N GLU A 371 -27.28 -5.82 -6.11
CA GLU A 371 -26.09 -6.45 -5.52
C GLU A 371 -26.32 -6.79 -4.04
N ILE A 372 -26.94 -5.90 -3.28
CA ILE A 372 -27.35 -6.15 -1.88
C ILE A 372 -28.26 -7.38 -1.81
N SER A 373 -29.29 -7.48 -2.65
CA SER A 373 -30.17 -8.65 -2.69
C SER A 373 -29.44 -9.95 -3.08
N GLU A 374 -28.50 -9.89 -4.04
CA GLU A 374 -27.67 -11.04 -4.41
C GLU A 374 -26.79 -11.49 -3.23
N LEU A 375 -26.15 -10.56 -2.53
CA LEU A 375 -25.34 -10.84 -1.34
C LEU A 375 -26.18 -11.38 -0.18
N GLU A 376 -27.39 -10.86 0.04
CA GLU A 376 -28.33 -11.38 1.03
C GLU A 376 -28.69 -12.84 0.73
N THR A 377 -29.03 -13.19 -0.52
CA THR A 377 -29.31 -14.59 -0.89
C THR A 377 -28.09 -15.51 -0.74
N LEU A 378 -26.89 -15.00 -1.00
CA LEU A 378 -25.64 -15.75 -0.81
C LEU A 378 -25.36 -16.00 0.67
N ILE A 379 -25.57 -15.00 1.52
CA ILE A 379 -25.44 -15.11 2.97
C ILE A 379 -26.47 -16.12 3.49
N GLU A 380 -27.72 -16.04 3.07
CA GLU A 380 -28.77 -16.99 3.43
C GLU A 380 -28.39 -18.41 3.01
N SER A 381 -27.98 -18.62 1.76
CA SER A 381 -27.51 -19.93 1.25
C SER A 381 -26.33 -20.50 2.04
N LYS A 382 -25.34 -19.67 2.37
CA LYS A 382 -24.15 -20.12 3.10
C LYS A 382 -24.48 -20.41 4.56
N SER A 383 -25.35 -19.59 5.15
CA SER A 383 -25.84 -19.76 6.50
C SER A 383 -26.61 -21.08 6.62
N THR A 384 -27.58 -21.33 5.73
CA THR A 384 -28.36 -22.59 5.72
C THR A 384 -27.48 -23.81 5.49
N ALA A 385 -26.58 -23.79 4.50
CA ALA A 385 -25.66 -24.91 4.26
C ALA A 385 -24.79 -25.21 5.49
N LYS A 386 -24.26 -24.18 6.16
CA LYS A 386 -23.48 -24.36 7.39
C LYS A 386 -24.33 -24.90 8.54
N TYR A 387 -25.57 -24.45 8.67
CA TYR A 387 -26.49 -24.98 9.68
C TYR A 387 -26.80 -26.47 9.42
N GLU A 388 -27.04 -26.86 8.17
CA GLU A 388 -27.28 -28.26 7.79
C GLU A 388 -26.06 -29.16 8.05
N ASP A 389 -24.85 -28.69 7.72
CA ASP A 389 -23.60 -29.41 8.00
C ASP A 389 -23.39 -29.64 9.50
N LEU A 390 -23.62 -28.59 10.31
CA LEU A 390 -23.54 -28.67 11.77
C LEU A 390 -24.62 -29.59 12.36
N GLU A 391 -25.84 -29.55 11.82
CA GLU A 391 -26.93 -30.44 12.25
C GLU A 391 -26.59 -31.91 11.93
N SER A 392 -26.06 -32.19 10.74
CA SER A 392 -25.58 -33.51 10.34
C SER A 392 -24.44 -34.01 11.25
N GLU A 393 -23.51 -33.13 11.63
CA GLU A 393 -22.41 -33.50 12.52
C GLU A 393 -22.89 -33.79 13.95
N ILE A 394 -23.84 -33.00 14.47
CA ILE A 394 -24.50 -33.26 15.75
C ILE A 394 -25.23 -34.61 15.72
N GLU A 395 -25.95 -34.93 14.64
CA GLU A 395 -26.66 -36.21 14.49
C GLU A 395 -25.69 -37.39 14.44
N LYS A 396 -24.59 -37.29 13.68
CA LYS A 396 -23.52 -38.31 13.65
C LYS A 396 -22.88 -38.52 15.03
N LEU A 397 -22.68 -37.45 15.81
CA LEU A 397 -22.14 -37.55 17.16
C LEU A 397 -23.14 -38.20 18.12
N LYS A 398 -24.44 -37.88 18.02
CA LYS A 398 -25.51 -38.55 18.77
C LYS A 398 -25.57 -40.04 18.46
N ASP A 399 -25.47 -40.43 17.20
CA ASP A 399 -25.44 -41.85 16.78
C ASP A 399 -24.22 -42.59 17.32
N LYS A 400 -23.03 -41.97 17.26
CA LYS A 400 -21.81 -42.52 17.85
C LYS A 400 -21.95 -42.73 19.35
N LEU A 401 -22.52 -41.76 20.07
CA LEU A 401 -22.80 -41.87 21.50
C LEU A 401 -23.80 -43.00 21.80
N ALA A 402 -24.90 -43.10 21.05
CA ALA A 402 -25.89 -44.15 21.22
C ALA A 402 -25.31 -45.55 20.93
N CYS A 403 -24.46 -45.68 19.90
CA CYS A 403 -23.74 -46.92 19.61
C CYS A 403 -22.72 -47.27 20.70
N SER A 404 -21.99 -46.28 21.22
CA SER A 404 -21.03 -46.49 22.31
C SER A 404 -21.73 -46.96 23.58
N GLN A 405 -22.83 -46.29 23.98
CA GLN A 405 -23.64 -46.69 25.13
C GLN A 405 -24.17 -48.13 24.98
N LYS A 406 -24.73 -48.49 23.82
CA LYS A 406 -25.19 -49.88 23.54
C LYS A 406 -24.06 -50.92 23.64
N LYS A 407 -22.83 -50.59 23.23
CA LYS A 407 -21.66 -51.48 23.39
C LYS A 407 -21.27 -51.64 24.85
N MET A 408 -21.30 -50.55 25.63
CA MET A 408 -20.99 -50.59 27.06
C MET A 408 -22.03 -51.38 27.86
N SER A 409 -23.32 -51.29 27.52
CA SER A 409 -24.39 -52.04 28.22
C SER A 409 -24.34 -53.55 28.00
N ARG A 410 -23.65 -54.05 26.97
CA ARG A 410 -23.57 -55.48 26.64
C ARG A 410 -22.31 -56.17 27.17
N SER A 411 -21.37 -55.39 27.72
CA SER A 411 -20.09 -55.87 28.26
C SER A 411 -20.10 -56.18 29.77
N SER A 412 -21.26 -56.12 30.44
CA SER A 412 -21.34 -56.24 31.92
C SER A 412 -21.96 -57.53 32.47
N VAL A 413 -22.19 -58.57 31.64
CA VAL A 413 -22.62 -59.89 32.15
C VAL A 413 -21.41 -60.80 32.36
N SER A 414 -20.69 -60.59 33.47
CA SER A 414 -20.01 -61.67 34.20
C SER A 414 -19.50 -61.20 35.57
N THR A 415 -19.93 -61.93 36.60
CA THR A 415 -19.42 -62.09 37.98
C THR A 415 -19.81 -61.06 39.08
N PRO A 416 -20.42 -61.53 40.19
CA PRO A 416 -20.73 -60.72 41.37
C PRO A 416 -19.66 -60.89 42.46
N THR A 417 -19.20 -59.80 43.07
CA THR A 417 -18.67 -59.86 44.45
C THR A 417 -18.88 -58.52 45.15
N SER A 418 -19.41 -58.64 46.37
CA SER A 418 -19.96 -57.62 47.25
C SER A 418 -18.95 -56.58 47.77
N ALA A 419 -19.40 -55.33 47.89
CA ALA A 419 -19.40 -54.52 49.13
C ALA A 419 -19.25 -53.00 48.85
N THR A 420 -20.22 -52.26 49.37
CA THR A 420 -20.44 -50.80 49.53
C THR A 420 -19.39 -50.05 50.38
N PRO A 421 -19.47 -48.70 50.60
CA PRO A 421 -20.16 -47.60 49.88
C PRO A 421 -19.28 -46.32 49.70
N SER A 422 -19.84 -45.28 49.04
CA SER A 422 -19.97 -43.89 49.57
C SER A 422 -19.53 -42.71 48.68
N VAL A 423 -20.49 -41.78 48.53
CA VAL A 423 -20.49 -40.30 48.30
C VAL A 423 -19.82 -39.62 47.08
N ALA A 424 -20.65 -38.73 46.50
CA ALA A 424 -20.35 -37.39 45.98
C ALA A 424 -19.77 -37.22 44.56
N ALA A 425 -20.67 -36.75 43.67
CA ALA A 425 -20.58 -35.56 42.80
C ALA A 425 -19.40 -35.33 41.84
N SER A 426 -19.83 -34.95 40.62
CA SER A 426 -19.19 -34.10 39.59
C SER A 426 -18.54 -34.80 38.37
N PRO A 427 -18.95 -34.45 37.14
CA PRO A 427 -18.38 -34.99 35.92
C PRO A 427 -17.02 -34.36 35.63
N SER A 428 -15.98 -35.20 35.60
CA SER A 428 -14.63 -34.82 35.19
C SER A 428 -14.52 -34.87 33.67
N SER A 429 -14.27 -33.71 33.07
CA SER A 429 -13.81 -33.53 31.71
C SER A 429 -12.42 -34.14 31.55
N THR A 430 -12.23 -34.79 30.40
CA THR A 430 -11.04 -35.57 30.05
C THR A 430 -9.84 -34.65 29.88
N SER A 431 -8.80 -34.95 30.66
CA SER A 431 -7.51 -34.29 30.76
C SER A 431 -6.71 -34.36 29.45
N THR A 432 -6.52 -33.20 28.83
CA THR A 432 -5.35 -32.93 27.99
C THR A 432 -4.30 -32.25 28.86
N ALA A 433 -3.06 -32.73 28.70
CA ALA A 433 -1.78 -32.37 29.31
C ALA A 433 -1.71 -31.13 30.26
N ASN A 434 -1.16 -31.38 31.45
CA ASN A 434 -0.67 -30.41 32.45
C ASN A 434 0.27 -29.35 31.84
N LEU A 435 -0.31 -28.27 31.32
CA LEU A 435 0.26 -26.94 31.44
C LEU A 435 -0.42 -26.31 32.65
N GLU A 436 0.35 -25.87 33.64
CA GLU A 436 -0.16 -25.01 34.72
C GLU A 436 -1.00 -23.92 34.07
N THR A 437 -2.33 -23.94 34.29
CA THR A 437 -3.23 -22.92 33.77
C THR A 437 -2.98 -21.65 34.56
N VAL A 438 -1.98 -20.92 34.08
CA VAL A 438 -1.68 -19.57 34.49
C VAL A 438 -2.71 -18.66 33.81
N CYS A 439 -3.27 -17.69 34.53
CA CYS A 439 -4.20 -16.74 33.96
C CYS A 439 -3.53 -15.94 32.83
N GLU A 440 -4.10 -15.94 31.62
CA GLU A 440 -3.51 -15.29 30.43
C GLU A 440 -3.37 -13.77 30.55
N ILE A 441 -4.05 -13.13 31.52
CA ILE A 441 -4.02 -11.67 31.71
C ILE A 441 -2.94 -11.25 32.72
N CYS A 442 -2.79 -11.99 33.81
CA CYS A 442 -1.90 -11.59 34.92
C CYS A 442 -0.73 -12.54 35.16
N GLU A 443 -0.67 -13.64 34.41
CA GLU A 443 0.36 -14.67 34.51
C GLU A 443 0.54 -15.28 35.93
N CYS A 444 -0.50 -15.22 36.78
CA CYS A 444 -0.52 -15.89 38.08
C CYS A 444 -1.21 -17.26 37.99
N PRO A 445 -0.63 -18.33 38.56
CA PRO A 445 -1.26 -19.64 38.64
C PRO A 445 -2.43 -19.63 39.64
N GLY A 446 -3.42 -20.50 39.41
CA GLY A 446 -4.50 -20.75 40.37
C GLY A 446 -5.82 -20.02 40.11
N HIS A 447 -5.96 -19.28 39.01
CA HIS A 447 -7.24 -18.75 38.54
C HIS A 447 -7.28 -18.65 37.00
N ASN A 448 -8.48 -18.51 36.43
CA ASN A 448 -8.70 -18.41 34.98
C ASN A 448 -9.01 -16.95 34.60
N ILE A 449 -9.01 -16.62 33.31
CA ILE A 449 -9.29 -15.29 32.77
C ILE A 449 -10.58 -14.68 33.34
N PHE A 450 -11.64 -15.47 33.52
CA PHE A 450 -12.92 -15.01 34.06
C PHE A 450 -12.95 -14.78 35.58
N THR A 451 -11.93 -15.24 36.30
CA THR A 451 -11.76 -15.03 37.74
C THR A 451 -10.56 -14.14 38.06
N CYS A 452 -9.99 -13.47 37.05
CA CYS A 452 -8.89 -12.54 37.21
C CYS A 452 -9.37 -11.25 37.89
N ASP A 453 -8.83 -10.94 39.07
CA ASP A 453 -9.19 -9.74 39.83
C ASP A 453 -8.96 -8.44 39.02
N LEU A 454 -7.99 -8.43 38.09
CA LEU A 454 -7.76 -7.30 37.19
C LEU A 454 -8.96 -6.97 36.28
N LEU A 455 -9.74 -7.97 35.86
CA LEU A 455 -10.95 -7.74 35.07
C LEU A 455 -12.16 -7.37 35.95
N LYS A 456 -12.09 -7.65 37.25
CA LYS A 456 -13.18 -7.37 38.19
C LYS A 456 -13.20 -5.91 38.64
N ASP A 457 -12.03 -5.26 38.67
CA ASP A 457 -11.92 -3.85 39.10
C ASP A 457 -12.23 -2.83 37.99
N GLU A 458 -12.26 -3.21 36.71
CA GLU A 458 -12.64 -2.28 35.62
C GLU A 458 -14.16 -2.09 35.45
N GLY A 459 -14.97 -2.90 36.14
CA GLY A 459 -16.43 -2.84 36.10
C GLY A 459 -17.08 -1.95 37.16
N ALA A 460 -16.30 -1.34 38.07
CA ALA A 460 -16.85 -0.38 39.02
C ALA A 460 -17.04 0.97 38.30
N PRO A 461 -18.27 1.47 38.11
CA PRO A 461 -18.48 2.78 37.52
C PRO A 461 -17.87 3.80 38.49
N LEU A 462 -16.72 4.35 38.13
CA LEU A 462 -16.24 5.58 38.71
C LEU A 462 -17.34 6.61 38.50
N GLY A 463 -18.04 6.91 39.59
CA GLY A 463 -19.04 7.95 39.66
C GLY A 463 -18.42 9.23 39.15
N MET A 464 -18.73 9.55 37.89
CA MET A 464 -18.65 10.90 37.39
C MET A 464 -19.70 11.69 38.17
N ASP A 465 -19.27 12.22 39.32
CA ASP A 465 -19.89 13.32 40.04
C ASP A 465 -19.77 14.57 39.16
N GLY A 466 -20.45 14.52 38.00
CA GLY A 466 -20.56 15.58 37.03
C GLY A 466 -21.70 16.49 37.45
N GLY A 467 -21.41 17.36 38.41
CA GLY A 467 -22.24 18.52 38.74
C GLY A 467 -22.37 19.43 37.52
N LEU A 468 -23.34 19.12 36.66
CA LEU A 468 -23.76 19.97 35.56
C LEU A 468 -24.61 21.10 36.16
N MET A 469 -23.98 22.25 36.34
CA MET A 469 -24.69 23.50 36.60
C MET A 469 -25.57 23.83 35.40
N MET A 470 -26.86 23.55 35.51
CA MET A 470 -27.90 24.21 34.73
C MET A 470 -28.03 25.65 35.23
N VAL A 471 -27.23 26.54 34.65
CA VAL A 471 -27.50 27.99 34.72
C VAL A 471 -28.58 28.28 33.69
N GLY A 472 -29.75 28.64 34.19
CA GLY A 472 -30.87 29.10 33.38
C GLY A 472 -30.51 30.37 32.60
N LEU A 473 -30.97 30.42 31.36
CA LEU A 473 -31.14 31.65 30.61
C LEU A 473 -32.62 31.78 30.26
N ASP A 474 -33.31 32.50 31.14
CA ASP A 474 -34.56 33.20 30.86
C ASP A 474 -34.25 34.55 30.17
N GLY A 475 -35.02 34.90 29.13
CA GLY A 475 -35.17 36.25 28.55
C GLY A 475 -34.07 36.66 27.56
N VAL A 476 -34.34 37.23 26.37
CA VAL A 476 -35.42 38.14 25.90
C VAL A 476 -35.67 37.90 24.41
#